data_AF-A0A4S8QA99-F1
#
_entry.id   AF-A0A4S8QA99-F1
#
_cell.length_a   1.000
_cell.length_b   1.000
_cell.length_c   1.000
_cell.angle_alpha   90.00
_cell.angle_beta   90.00
_cell.angle_gamma   90.00
#
_symmetry.space_group_name_H-M   'P 1'
#
loop_
_entity.id
_entity.type
_entity.pdbx_description
1 polymer ?
#
loop_
_entity_poly.entity_id
_entity_poly.type
_entity_poly.pdbx_seq_one_letter_code
_entity_poly.pdbx_strand_id
1 'polypeptide(L)'
;MVGIVMIESARILSGAQKMKQLSSEAKSLPQDVVRAAQRAETANRGFMCADGAKEFADDFKEDMQELHEHLSDTHSVLTKVARSWDKADEDGAADFKPFESDLSGFQVPTINGGPSVRA
;
A
#
# COMPACT_ATOMS: atom_id res chain seq x y z
N MET A 1 22.77 19.46 2.74
CA MET A 1 22.09 18.60 3.73
C MET A 1 21.08 17.77 2.95
N VAL A 2 21.47 16.58 2.51
CA VAL A 2 20.57 15.65 1.82
C VAL A 2 19.82 14.93 2.93
N GLY A 3 18.56 15.29 3.15
CA GLY A 3 17.73 14.59 4.12
C GLY A 3 17.58 13.15 3.67
N ILE A 4 18.14 12.21 4.44
CA ILE A 4 17.87 10.79 4.26
C ILE A 4 16.38 10.61 4.53
N VAL A 5 15.60 10.44 3.47
CA VAL A 5 14.17 10.16 3.58
C VAL A 5 14.05 8.76 4.16
N MET A 6 13.86 8.65 5.48
CA MET A 6 13.49 7.39 6.12
C MET A 6 12.06 7.03 5.70
N ILE A 7 11.94 6.22 4.65
CA ILE A 7 10.67 5.58 4.29
C ILE A 7 10.67 4.18 4.90
N GLU A 8 9.78 3.95 5.86
CA GLU A 8 9.52 2.61 6.37
C GLU A 8 8.66 1.84 5.35
N SER A 9 9.31 1.04 4.50
CA SER A 9 8.64 0.17 3.52
C SER A 9 7.54 -0.69 4.15
N ALA A 10 7.72 -1.14 5.39
CA ALA A 10 6.73 -1.83 6.18
C ALA A 10 5.43 -1.03 6.39
N ARG A 11 5.50 0.30 6.59
CA ARG A 11 4.31 1.16 6.72
C ARG A 11 3.60 1.33 5.39
N ILE A 12 4.34 1.42 4.28
CA ILE A 12 3.76 1.45 2.93
C ILE A 12 3.06 0.13 2.63
N LEU A 13 3.67 -1.01 2.96
CA LEU A 13 3.06 -2.33 2.79
C LEU A 13 1.80 -2.48 3.64
N SER A 14 1.81 -2.00 4.88
CA SER A 14 0.61 -1.97 5.74
C SER A 14 -0.52 -1.15 5.10
N GLY A 15 -0.20 0.05 4.59
CA GLY A 15 -1.13 0.87 3.83
C GLY A 15 -1.67 0.16 2.58
N ALA A 16 -0.80 -0.52 1.84
CA ALA A 16 -1.18 -1.31 0.67
C ALA A 16 -2.18 -2.41 1.06
N GLN A 17 -1.93 -3.17 2.13
CA GLN A 17 -2.85 -4.21 2.59
C GLN A 17 -4.21 -3.65 2.99
N LYS A 18 -4.24 -2.47 3.62
CA LYS A 18 -5.50 -1.78 3.94
C LYS A 18 -6.28 -1.42 2.67
N MET A 19 -5.62 -0.93 1.63
CA MET A 19 -6.27 -0.64 0.33
C MET A 19 -6.83 -1.90 -0.33
N LYS A 20 -6.11 -3.02 -0.25
CA LYS A 20 -6.60 -4.32 -0.72
C LYS A 20 -7.86 -4.76 0.03
N GLN A 21 -7.89 -4.60 1.36
CA GLN A 21 -9.07 -4.94 2.16
C GLN A 21 -10.27 -4.07 1.76
N LEU A 22 -10.09 -2.75 1.73
CA LEU A 22 -11.15 -1.80 1.36
C LEU A 22 -11.66 -2.05 -0.08
N SER A 23 -10.76 -2.37 -1.00
CA SER A 23 -11.11 -2.75 -2.37
C SER A 23 -12.02 -3.98 -2.40
N SER A 24 -11.73 -5.00 -1.58
CA SER A 24 -12.57 -6.19 -1.47
C SER A 24 -13.94 -5.87 -0.86
N GLU A 25 -13.98 -5.01 0.16
CA GLU A 25 -15.22 -4.57 0.80
C GLU A 25 -16.10 -3.82 -0.19
N ALA A 26 -15.55 -2.82 -0.90
CA ALA A 26 -16.24 -2.05 -1.94
C ALA A 26 -16.86 -2.97 -3.01
N LYS A 27 -16.12 -3.98 -3.48
CA LYS A 27 -16.63 -4.95 -4.46
C LYS A 27 -17.82 -5.76 -3.96
N SER A 28 -17.88 -6.05 -2.66
CA SER A 28 -18.91 -6.89 -2.07
C SER A 28 -20.16 -6.14 -1.63
N LEU A 29 -20.01 -4.86 -1.25
CA LEU A 29 -21.05 -4.06 -0.63
C LEU A 29 -22.33 -3.89 -1.48
N PRO A 30 -22.27 -3.71 -2.82
CA PRO A 30 -23.47 -3.56 -3.64
C PRO A 30 -24.39 -4.78 -3.68
N GLN A 31 -23.89 -5.98 -3.39
CA GLN A 31 -24.62 -7.22 -3.65
C GLN A 31 -25.96 -7.31 -2.89
N ASP A 32 -26.01 -6.77 -1.67
CA ASP A 32 -27.21 -6.78 -0.85
C ASP A 32 -28.19 -5.68 -1.28
N VAL A 33 -27.67 -4.50 -1.62
CA VAL A 33 -28.45 -3.35 -2.09
C VAL A 33 -29.13 -3.68 -3.42
N VAL A 34 -28.37 -4.21 -4.39
CA VAL A 34 -28.89 -4.64 -5.69
C VAL A 34 -29.95 -5.72 -5.54
N ARG A 35 -29.72 -6.73 -4.69
CA ARG A 35 -30.72 -7.77 -4.42
C ARG A 35 -31.99 -7.21 -3.80
N ALA A 36 -31.89 -6.29 -2.84
CA ALA A 36 -33.04 -5.68 -2.20
C ALA A 36 -33.85 -4.82 -3.18
N ALA A 37 -33.16 -3.97 -3.97
CA ALA A 37 -33.78 -3.12 -4.98
C ALA A 37 -34.48 -3.94 -6.06
N GLN A 38 -33.85 -5.01 -6.55
CA GLN A 38 -34.44 -5.87 -7.58
C GLN A 38 -35.67 -6.63 -7.08
N ARG A 39 -35.69 -7.03 -5.80
CA ARG A 39 -36.89 -7.59 -5.16
C ARG A 39 -38.00 -6.54 -5.05
N ALA A 40 -37.65 -5.30 -4.68
CA ALA A 40 -38.61 -4.21 -4.56
C ALA A 40 -39.24 -3.85 -5.92
N GLU A 41 -38.43 -3.76 -6.98
CA GLU A 41 -38.87 -3.58 -8.37
C GLU A 41 -39.82 -4.71 -8.80
N THR A 42 -39.42 -5.96 -8.55
CA THR A 42 -40.21 -7.13 -8.96
C THR A 42 -41.57 -7.17 -8.25
N ALA A 43 -41.61 -6.83 -6.96
CA ALA A 43 -42.84 -6.85 -6.16
C ALA A 43 -43.75 -5.65 -6.43
N ASN A 44 -43.20 -4.51 -6.85
CA ASN A 44 -43.92 -3.24 -6.97
C ASN A 44 -43.73 -2.63 -8.38
N ARG A 45 -43.79 -3.47 -9.41
CA ARG A 45 -43.53 -3.05 -10.78
C ARG A 45 -44.48 -1.92 -11.21
N GLY A 46 -43.91 -0.83 -11.74
CA GLY A 46 -44.66 0.35 -12.17
C GLY A 46 -44.94 1.37 -11.06
N PHE A 47 -44.46 1.13 -9.84
CA PHE A 47 -44.39 2.16 -8.80
C PHE A 47 -43.08 2.92 -8.90
N MET A 48 -43.17 4.25 -8.99
CA MET A 48 -42.01 5.16 -9.12
C MET A 48 -40.95 4.95 -8.03
N CYS A 49 -41.36 4.62 -6.80
CA CYS A 49 -40.42 4.34 -5.70
C CYS A 49 -39.60 3.06 -5.93
N ALA A 50 -40.17 2.06 -6.61
CA ALA A 50 -39.49 0.81 -6.90
C ALA A 50 -38.49 0.97 -8.05
N ASP A 51 -38.87 1.75 -9.07
CA ASP A 51 -37.98 2.12 -10.18
C ASP A 51 -36.80 2.95 -9.67
N GLY A 52 -37.04 3.96 -8.82
CA GLY A 52 -35.98 4.77 -8.21
C GLY A 52 -35.06 3.98 -7.28
N ALA A 53 -35.57 2.97 -6.57
CA ALA A 53 -34.73 2.08 -5.75
C ALA A 53 -33.78 1.24 -6.61
N LYS A 54 -34.21 0.82 -7.81
CA LYS A 54 -33.37 0.11 -8.76
C LYS A 54 -32.30 1.00 -9.36
N GLU A 55 -32.67 2.18 -9.84
CA GLU A 55 -31.74 3.16 -10.39
C GLU A 55 -30.64 3.51 -9.39
N PHE A 56 -31.02 3.79 -8.14
CA PHE A 56 -30.06 3.99 -7.04
C PHE A 56 -29.13 2.80 -6.84
N ALA A 57 -29.64 1.57 -6.91
CA ALA A 57 -28.83 0.38 -6.69
C ALA A 57 -27.87 0.09 -7.86
N ASP A 58 -28.26 0.42 -9.09
CA ASP A 58 -27.42 0.32 -10.27
C ASP A 58 -26.29 1.36 -10.23
N ASP A 59 -26.61 2.63 -9.91
CA ASP A 59 -25.62 3.70 -9.72
C ASP A 59 -24.65 3.35 -8.58
N PHE A 60 -25.17 2.92 -7.43
CA PHE A 60 -24.35 2.53 -6.29
C PHE A 60 -23.41 1.36 -6.62
N LYS A 61 -23.85 0.44 -7.48
CA LYS A 61 -23.01 -0.68 -7.93
C LYS A 61 -21.87 -0.19 -8.82
N GLU A 62 -22.15 0.75 -9.73
CA GLU A 62 -21.14 1.35 -10.60
C GLU A 62 -20.09 2.12 -9.77
N ASP A 63 -20.53 3.00 -8.87
CA ASP A 63 -19.65 3.77 -7.98
C ASP A 63 -18.72 2.86 -7.16
N MET A 64 -19.27 1.78 -6.60
CA MET A 64 -18.48 0.83 -5.81
C MET A 64 -17.52 0.00 -6.67
N GLN A 65 -17.84 -0.22 -7.94
CA GLN A 65 -16.93 -0.87 -8.88
C GLN A 65 -15.76 0.05 -9.24
N GLU A 66 -16.01 1.32 -9.53
CA GLU A 66 -14.94 2.31 -9.75
C GLU A 66 -14.05 2.47 -8.52
N LEU A 67 -14.67 2.55 -7.32
CA LEU A 67 -13.93 2.62 -6.06
C LEU A 67 -13.06 1.37 -5.84
N HIS A 68 -13.58 0.18 -6.15
CA HIS A 68 -12.83 -1.08 -6.08
C HIS A 68 -11.58 -1.02 -6.97
N GLU A 69 -11.72 -0.58 -8.21
CA GLU A 69 -10.64 -0.44 -9.19
C GLU A 69 -9.57 0.53 -8.70
N HIS A 70 -9.96 1.74 -8.27
CA HIS A 70 -9.04 2.74 -7.73
C HIS A 70 -8.26 2.26 -6.49
N LEU A 71 -8.93 1.57 -5.56
CA LEU A 71 -8.28 1.01 -4.37
C LEU A 71 -7.33 -0.12 -4.72
N SER A 72 -7.69 -0.96 -5.70
CA SER A 72 -6.83 -2.04 -6.22
C SER A 72 -5.58 -1.49 -6.91
N ASP A 73 -5.74 -0.46 -7.74
CA ASP A 73 -4.62 0.21 -8.40
C ASP A 73 -3.69 0.89 -7.40
N THR A 74 -4.27 1.57 -6.40
CA THR A 74 -3.50 2.18 -5.31
C THR A 74 -2.71 1.12 -4.54
N HIS A 75 -3.33 -0.03 -4.22
CA HIS A 75 -2.63 -1.16 -3.61
C HIS A 75 -1.43 -1.62 -4.46
N SER A 76 -1.60 -1.75 -5.77
CA SER A 76 -0.55 -2.14 -6.71
C SER A 76 0.61 -1.14 -6.73
N VAL A 77 0.31 0.17 -6.78
CA VAL A 77 1.31 1.23 -6.73
C VAL A 77 2.09 1.21 -5.42
N LEU A 78 1.40 1.17 -4.28
CA LEU A 78 2.05 1.16 -2.96
C LEU A 78 2.94 -0.08 -2.79
N THR A 79 2.49 -1.25 -3.25
CA THR A 79 3.28 -2.49 -3.21
C THR A 79 4.54 -2.39 -4.07
N LYS A 80 4.43 -1.81 -5.28
CA LYS A 80 5.60 -1.57 -6.16
C LYS A 80 6.58 -0.61 -5.51
N VAL A 81 6.10 0.51 -4.96
CA VAL A 81 6.95 1.51 -4.29
C VAL A 81 7.69 0.88 -3.11
N ALA A 82 7.01 0.13 -2.25
CA ALA A 82 7.64 -0.53 -1.11
C ALA A 82 8.77 -1.49 -1.55
N ARG A 83 8.51 -2.34 -2.55
CA ARG A 83 9.52 -3.27 -3.09
C ARG A 83 10.70 -2.57 -3.73
N SER A 84 10.45 -1.49 -4.47
CA SER A 84 11.51 -0.67 -5.04
C SER A 84 12.36 -0.02 -3.95
N TRP A 85 11.76 0.36 -2.83
CA TRP A 85 12.47 0.91 -1.68
C TRP A 85 13.34 -0.12 -0.98
N ASP A 86 12.79 -1.31 -0.69
CA ASP A 86 13.55 -2.42 -0.09
C ASP A 86 14.76 -2.78 -0.96
N LYS A 87 14.57 -2.86 -2.28
CA LYS A 87 15.67 -3.13 -3.20
C LYS A 87 16.73 -2.02 -3.20
N ALA A 88 16.34 -0.75 -3.16
CA ALA A 88 17.29 0.35 -3.10
C ALA A 88 18.10 0.33 -1.80
N ASP A 89 17.47 -0.07 -0.68
CA ASP A 89 18.15 -0.24 0.61
C ASP A 89 19.12 -1.42 0.59
N GLU A 90 18.73 -2.55 -0.01
CA GLU A 90 19.61 -3.71 -0.23
C GLU A 90 20.82 -3.39 -1.12
N ASP A 91 20.60 -2.71 -2.25
CA ASP A 91 21.65 -2.29 -3.18
C ASP A 91 22.61 -1.30 -2.48
N GLY A 92 22.07 -0.33 -1.73
CA GLY A 92 22.87 0.60 -0.94
C GLY A 92 23.69 -0.10 0.15
N ALA A 93 23.09 -1.01 0.92
CA ALA A 93 23.81 -1.79 1.93
C ALA A 93 24.92 -2.66 1.31
N ALA A 94 24.70 -3.21 0.11
CA ALA A 94 25.71 -3.98 -0.62
C ALA A 94 26.91 -3.11 -1.02
N ASP A 95 26.70 -1.85 -1.41
CA ASP A 95 27.78 -0.91 -1.73
C ASP A 95 28.64 -0.54 -0.51
N PHE A 96 28.08 -0.58 0.71
CA PHE A 96 28.81 -0.29 1.95
C PHE A 96 29.56 -1.49 2.55
N LYS A 97 29.17 -2.73 2.22
CA LYS A 97 29.83 -3.96 2.73
C LYS A 97 31.35 -4.04 2.47
N PRO A 98 31.88 -3.65 1.29
CA PRO A 98 33.32 -3.64 1.06
C PRO A 98 34.05 -2.66 1.99
N PHE A 99 33.48 -1.47 2.22
CA PHE A 99 34.06 -0.46 3.10
C PHE A 99 34.01 -0.87 4.57
N GLU A 100 32.95 -1.54 5.01
CA GLU A 100 32.86 -2.08 6.37
C GLU A 100 33.96 -3.12 6.63
N SER A 101 34.19 -4.02 5.68
CA SER A 101 35.28 -5.00 5.75
C SER A 101 36.65 -4.30 5.84
N ASP A 102 36.90 -3.30 5.00
CA ASP A 102 38.17 -2.56 4.98
C ASP A 102 38.40 -1.72 6.25
N LEU A 103 37.34 -1.16 6.82
CA LEU A 103 37.40 -0.39 8.06
C LEU A 103 37.54 -1.27 9.31
N SER A 104 37.02 -2.50 9.30
CA SER A 104 37.13 -3.44 10.42
C SER A 104 38.59 -3.83 10.74
N GLY A 105 39.47 -3.76 9.74
CA GLY A 105 40.92 -3.99 9.87
C GLY A 105 41.75 -2.72 10.02
N PHE A 106 41.15 -1.54 9.92
CA PHE A 106 41.88 -0.27 9.93
C PHE A 106 42.27 0.11 11.36
N GLN A 107 43.52 -0.10 11.72
CA GLN A 107 44.11 0.50 12.92
C GLN A 107 44.40 1.98 12.65
N VAL A 108 43.74 2.86 13.39
CA VAL A 108 44.09 4.28 13.42
C VAL A 108 45.57 4.39 13.80
N PRO A 109 46.42 5.06 12.99
CA PRO A 109 47.80 5.26 13.37
C PRO A 109 47.83 6.10 14.65
N THR A 110 47.99 5.45 15.80
CA THR A 110 48.25 6.15 17.05
C THR A 110 49.63 6.77 16.94
N ILE A 111 49.69 8.08 17.14
CA ILE A 111 50.93 8.85 17.32
C ILE A 111 51.79 8.08 18.34
N ASN A 112 53.07 7.84 18.05
CA ASN A 112 53.98 7.08 18.92
C ASN A 112 53.84 7.55 20.39
N GLY A 113 53.28 6.69 21.25
CA GLY A 113 53.08 6.95 22.69
C GLY A 113 51.63 7.06 23.19
N GLY A 114 50.61 7.00 22.33
CA GLY A 114 49.20 6.99 22.76
C GLY A 114 48.63 5.57 23.01
N PRO A 115 47.74 5.35 23.99
CA PRO A 115 47.15 4.04 24.24
C PRO A 115 46.31 3.59 23.03
N SER A 116 46.48 2.32 22.63
CA SER A 116 45.70 1.72 21.55
C SER A 116 44.23 1.66 21.94
N VAL A 117 43.38 2.46 21.30
CA VAL A 117 41.93 2.32 21.42
C VAL A 117 41.50 1.39 20.30
N ARG A 118 40.99 0.20 20.67
CA ARG A 118 40.29 -0.66 19.73
C ARG A 118 38.92 -0.01 19.45
N ALA A 119 38.59 0.14 18.17
CA ALA A 119 37.22 0.41 17.75
C ALA A 119 36.32 -0.78 18.09
#